data_AF-W1XND4-F1
#
_entry.id   AF-W1XND4-F1
#
_cell.length_a   1.000
_cell.length_b   1.000
_cell.length_c   1.000
_cell.angle_alpha   90.00
_cell.angle_beta   90.00
_cell.angle_gamma   90.00
#
_symmetry.space_group_name_H-M   'P 1'
#
loop_
_entity.id
_entity.type
_entity.pdbx_description
1 polymer ?
#
loop_
_entity_poly.entity_id
_entity_poly.type
_entity_poly.pdbx_seq_one_letter_code
_entity_poly.pdbx_strand_id
1 'polypeptide(L)'
;TVAEVHARIGIPVEIVEMGFRVLKKILYPVIFSSDYSAAEKLQVYHFSINSIDIAMEVMTRAFTFSDSSASKEDENYRIFSLLE
;
A
#
# COMPACT_ATOMS: atom_id res chain seq x y z
N THR A 1 4.23 -9.24 6.03
CA THR A 1 3.15 -8.68 5.18
C THR A 1 3.76 -7.97 3.97
N VAL A 2 2.96 -7.57 2.96
CA VAL A 2 3.46 -6.72 1.85
C VAL A 2 4.06 -5.41 2.36
N ALA A 3 3.47 -4.84 3.42
CA ALA A 3 3.97 -3.65 4.08
C ALA A 3 5.39 -3.84 4.66
N GLU A 4 5.63 -4.92 5.39
CA GLU A 4 6.96 -5.26 5.93
C GLU A 4 8.00 -5.43 4.82
N VAL A 5 7.62 -6.01 3.68
CA VAL A 5 8.51 -6.16 2.52
C VAL A 5 8.89 -4.79 1.96
N HIS A 6 7.91 -3.90 1.73
CA HIS A 6 8.17 -2.54 1.26
C HIS A 6 9.04 -1.75 2.26
N ALA A 7 8.74 -1.83 3.56
CA ALA A 7 9.51 -1.17 4.61
C ALA A 7 10.94 -1.70 4.68
N ARG A 8 11.13 -3.03 4.60
CA ARG A 8 12.45 -3.65 4.67
C ARG A 8 13.35 -3.28 3.49
N ILE A 9 12.76 -3.09 2.31
CA ILE A 9 13.45 -2.65 1.08
C ILE A 9 13.68 -1.13 1.09
N GLY A 10 12.89 -0.37 1.87
CA GLY A 10 12.95 1.09 1.91
C GLY A 10 12.18 1.76 0.76
N ILE A 11 11.08 1.15 0.30
CA ILE A 11 10.21 1.75 -0.71
C ILE A 11 9.32 2.79 -0.02
N PRO A 12 9.37 4.08 -0.41
CA PRO A 12 8.57 5.11 0.23
C PRO A 12 7.07 4.89 0.02
N VAL A 13 6.26 5.12 1.07
CA VAL A 13 4.80 4.91 1.04
C VAL A 13 4.12 5.72 -0.05
N GLU A 14 4.56 6.95 -0.29
CA GLU A 14 4.01 7.83 -1.32
C GLU A 14 4.16 7.25 -2.74
N ILE A 15 5.23 6.47 -2.98
CA ILE A 15 5.44 5.76 -4.25
C ILE A 15 4.48 4.56 -4.35
N VAL A 16 4.28 3.85 -3.25
CA VAL A 16 3.32 2.73 -3.23
C VAL A 16 1.89 3.25 -3.45
N GLU A 17 1.47 4.31 -2.75
CA GLU A 17 0.17 4.96 -2.93
C GLU A 17 -0.04 5.48 -4.36
N MET A 18 1.02 6.02 -4.98
CA MET A 18 1.01 6.36 -6.40
C MET A 18 0.70 5.14 -7.28
N GLY A 19 1.30 3.98 -6.98
CA GLY A 19 1.02 2.71 -7.65
C GLY A 19 -0.44 2.27 -7.50
N PHE A 20 -1.01 2.35 -6.29
CA PHE A 20 -2.43 2.09 -6.05
C PHE A 20 -3.33 3.02 -6.87
N ARG A 21 -2.98 4.32 -6.95
CA ARG A 21 -3.71 5.28 -7.78
C ARG A 21 -3.63 4.95 -9.27
N VAL A 22 -2.49 4.49 -9.76
CA VAL A 22 -2.33 4.03 -11.15
C VAL A 22 -3.19 2.78 -11.39
N LEU A 23 -3.14 1.80 -10.48
CA LEU A 23 -3.92 0.56 -10.57
C LEU A 23 -5.42 0.83 -10.71
N LYS A 24 -5.98 1.69 -9.85
CA LYS A 24 -7.40 2.07 -9.92
C LYS A 24 -7.76 2.74 -11.25
N LYS A 25 -6.86 3.58 -11.79
CA LYS A 25 -7.06 4.26 -13.08
C LYS A 25 -7.06 3.29 -14.26
N ILE A 26 -6.15 2.31 -14.29
CA ILE A 26 -6.06 1.34 -15.38
C ILE A 26 -7.13 0.23 -15.28
N LEU A 27 -7.67 -0.01 -14.07
CA LEU A 27 -8.75 -0.97 -13.85
C LEU A 27 -10.09 -0.48 -14.44
N TYR A 28 -10.37 0.83 -14.38
CA TYR A 28 -11.62 1.38 -14.89
C TYR A 28 -11.86 1.06 -16.38
N PRO A 29 -10.93 1.33 -17.32
CA PRO A 29 -11.11 0.96 -18.73
C PRO A 29 -11.40 -0.53 -18.95
N VAL A 30 -10.75 -1.40 -18.17
CA VAL A 30 -10.97 -2.86 -18.27
C VAL A 30 -12.42 -3.20 -17.92
N ILE A 31 -12.91 -2.71 -16.77
CA ILE A 31 -14.31 -2.92 -16.36
C ILE A 31 -15.27 -2.27 -17.38
N PHE A 32 -14.96 -1.08 -17.86
CA PHE A 32 -15.82 -0.34 -18.78
C PHE A 32 -15.95 -1.05 -20.14
N SER A 33 -14.88 -1.67 -20.62
CA SER A 33 -14.82 -2.41 -21.89
C SER A 33 -15.48 -3.79 -21.88
N SER A 34 -15.89 -4.30 -20.71
CA SER A 34 -16.51 -5.61 -20.58
C SER A 34 -17.94 -5.68 -21.17
N ASP A 35 -18.42 -6.89 -21.47
CA ASP A 35 -19.75 -7.13 -22.03
C ASP A 35 -20.85 -7.25 -20.94
N TYR A 36 -20.76 -6.45 -19.89
CA TYR A 36 -21.77 -6.36 -18.82
C TYR A 36 -22.66 -5.13 -18.95
N SER A 37 -23.81 -5.16 -18.29
CA SER A 37 -24.67 -3.98 -18.19
C SER A 37 -23.99 -2.84 -17.42
N ALA A 38 -24.45 -1.61 -17.64
CA ALA A 38 -23.93 -0.45 -16.93
C ALA A 38 -24.08 -0.57 -15.41
N ALA A 39 -25.17 -1.20 -14.94
CA ALA A 39 -25.42 -1.40 -13.52
C ALA A 39 -24.42 -2.37 -12.89
N GLU A 40 -24.13 -3.49 -13.55
CA GLU A 40 -23.14 -4.46 -13.09
C GLU A 40 -21.73 -3.85 -13.10
N LYS A 41 -21.37 -3.11 -14.16
CA LYS A 41 -20.08 -2.40 -14.23
C LYS A 41 -19.90 -1.44 -13.06
N LEU A 42 -20.94 -0.69 -12.69
CA LEU A 42 -20.90 0.22 -11.56
C LEU A 42 -20.71 -0.53 -10.24
N GLN A 43 -21.43 -1.63 -10.02
CA GLN A 43 -21.29 -2.45 -8.80
C GLN A 43 -19.90 -3.06 -8.68
N VAL A 44 -19.38 -3.63 -9.78
CA VAL A 44 -18.02 -4.20 -9.83
C VAL A 44 -16.97 -3.12 -9.59
N TYR A 45 -17.11 -1.96 -10.22
CA TYR A 45 -16.20 -0.84 -10.01
C TYR A 45 -16.22 -0.37 -8.56
N HIS A 46 -17.40 -0.14 -7.99
CA HIS A 46 -17.55 0.29 -6.60
C HIS A 46 -16.93 -0.71 -5.61
N PHE A 47 -17.21 -2.00 -5.78
CA PHE A 47 -16.60 -3.04 -4.95
C PHE A 47 -15.07 -3.06 -5.09
N SER A 48 -14.57 -2.98 -6.32
CA SER A 48 -13.14 -3.05 -6.61
C SER A 48 -12.38 -1.89 -5.99
N ILE A 49 -12.88 -0.66 -6.15
CA ILE A 49 -12.23 0.55 -5.60
C ILE A 49 -12.18 0.49 -4.07
N ASN A 50 -13.31 0.19 -3.42
CA ASN A 50 -13.34 0.11 -1.96
C ASN A 50 -12.44 -1.00 -1.41
N SER A 51 -12.36 -2.14 -2.11
CA SER A 51 -11.49 -3.26 -1.75
C SER A 51 -10.01 -2.90 -1.88
N ILE A 52 -9.66 -2.14 -2.92
CA ILE A 52 -8.28 -1.66 -3.12
C ILE A 52 -7.93 -0.60 -2.05
N ASP A 53 -8.86 0.30 -1.72
CA ASP A 53 -8.62 1.37 -0.75
C ASP A 53 -8.44 0.82 0.67
N ILE A 54 -9.24 -0.16 1.10
CA ILE A 54 -9.03 -0.80 2.41
C ILE A 54 -7.71 -1.59 2.46
N ALA A 55 -7.32 -2.23 1.36
CA ALA A 55 -6.03 -2.92 1.29
C ALA A 55 -4.85 -1.93 1.38
N MET A 56 -4.98 -0.77 0.73
CA MET A 56 -4.01 0.32 0.82
C MET A 56 -3.92 0.85 2.26
N GLU A 57 -5.05 1.10 2.92
CA GLU A 57 -5.06 1.59 4.32
C GLU A 57 -4.35 0.60 5.26
N VAL A 58 -4.71 -0.68 5.20
CA VAL A 58 -4.10 -1.71 6.06
C VAL A 58 -2.59 -1.81 5.81
N MET A 59 -2.16 -1.74 4.55
CA MET A 59 -0.75 -1.80 4.19
C MET A 59 0.02 -0.55 4.66
N THR A 60 -0.51 0.66 4.47
CA THR A 60 0.13 1.90 4.94
C THR A 60 0.25 1.92 6.47
N ARG A 61 -0.79 1.50 7.21
CA ARG A 61 -0.73 1.43 8.68
C ARG A 61 0.30 0.42 9.18
N ALA A 62 0.40 -0.73 8.51
CA ALA A 62 1.41 -1.74 8.83
C ALA A 62 2.84 -1.24 8.48
N PHE A 63 2.99 -0.45 7.41
CA PHE A 63 4.28 0.14 7.03
C PHE A 63 4.79 1.09 8.12
N THR A 64 3.96 2.05 8.56
CA THR A 64 4.35 3.01 9.61
C THR A 64 4.82 2.30 10.88
N PHE A 65 4.16 1.19 11.24
CA PHE A 65 4.56 0.39 12.39
C PHE A 65 5.95 -0.23 12.17
N SER A 66 6.16 -0.94 11.06
CA SER A 66 7.44 -1.58 10.74
C SER A 66 8.60 -0.59 10.64
N ASP A 67 8.39 0.56 10.00
CA ASP A 67 9.41 1.60 9.81
C ASP A 67 9.82 2.23 11.15
N SER A 68 8.84 2.47 12.03
CA SER A 68 9.10 2.99 13.38
C SER A 68 9.90 2.01 14.25
N SER A 69 9.66 0.70 14.10
CA SER A 69 10.40 -0.35 14.81
C SER A 69 11.84 -0.45 14.30
N ALA A 70 12.03 -0.45 12.98
CA ALA A 70 13.35 -0.52 12.36
C ALA A 70 14.21 0.70 12.73
N SER A 71 13.62 1.90 12.73
CA SER A 71 14.30 3.13 13.14
C SER A 71 14.75 3.09 14.60
N LYS A 72 13.92 2.55 15.50
CA LYS A 72 14.27 2.38 16.93
C LYS A 72 15.40 1.37 17.14
N GLU A 73 15.43 0.29 16.37
CA GLU A 73 16.53 -0.68 16.43
C GLU A 73 17.86 -0.08 15.98
N ASP A 74 17.87 0.70 14.88
CA ASP A 74 19.09 1.36 14.41
C ASP A 74 19.61 2.39 15.43
N GLU A 75 18.71 3.15 16.06
CA GLU A 75 19.08 4.11 17.10
C GLU A 75 19.66 3.42 18.35
N ASN A 76 19.07 2.30 18.79
CA ASN A 76 19.61 1.50 19.88
C ASN A 76 21.01 0.95 19.56
N TYR A 77 21.22 0.49 18.32
CA TYR A 77 22.52 0.00 17.88
C TYR A 77 23.59 1.09 17.90
N ARG A 78 23.25 2.31 17.44
CA ARG A 78 24.15 3.46 17.49
C ARG A 78 24.53 3.84 18.93
N ILE A 79 23.56 3.89 19.84
CA ILE A 79 23.82 4.18 21.26
C ILE A 79 24.76 3.14 21.86
N PHE A 80 24.54 1.85 21.57
CA PHE A 80 25.41 0.78 22.07
C PHE A 80 26.83 0.93 21.54
N SER A 81 27.01 1.23 20.25
CA SER A 81 28.34 1.43 19.64
C SER A 81 29.11 2.64 20.16
N LEU A 82 28.42 3.64 20.72
CA LEU A 82 29.04 4.83 21.32
C LEU A 82 29.43 4.63 22.79
N LEU A 83 28.89 3.58 23.43
CA LEU A 83 29.18 3.23 24.82
C LEU A 83 30.34 2.23 24.95
N GLU A 84 30.86 1.72 23.83
CA GLU A 84 32.07 0.90 23.71
C GLU A 84 33.28 1.76 23.32
#